data_AF-A0A4Q5IVI7-F1
#
_entry.id   AF-A0A4Q5IVI7-F1
#
_cell.length_a   1.000
_cell.length_b   1.000
_cell.length_c   1.000
_cell.angle_alpha   90.00
_cell.angle_beta   90.00
_cell.angle_gamma   90.00
#
_symmetry.space_group_name_H-M   'P 1'
#
loop_
_entity.id
_entity.type
_entity.pdbx_description
1 polymer ?
#
loop_
_entity_poly.entity_id
_entity_poly.type
_entity_poly.pdbx_seq_one_letter_code
_entity_poly.pdbx_strand_id
1 'polypeptide(L)'
;MRTLRVLVVSVLAALVGSLTVLVGAAPASAHEERPAEFPDGTGTRPTYLGLDNPRSRVVCTSDSAKRIRAMTPGRLRTANLALLDRCEFRSIQSAVNAITRRNTSVYILPGVYHETRWAQKKRSSYCSNLESASKDPLPLSTYIGSLSSPDTGGAAAADEDGSDPIALSYADQRACPHNLNLISIFGDRTPHDDSIRCNSRLCGTQLVGTGKRKLDVIIDNQFQKLNAIRADRAGGVLMRNFTVQQAEFNAVYVLETDGFVVDKLITRGNDEYGILAFASDHGLIQRTDNYFNGDSGIYPGSGSDLNADNPSFEPTRYAIEIRDNKSHDNTLGYSGTAGNSILAHGNEFYDNATGISTDSLFPGHPGLPQDHARWTRNKIYSNNENYYTRFVDQGVCDKPMPERGYMDGTVCPVVPVPVGTGVLIAGGNFNSTDHNWIYDNWRNGTMQFWVPAPLRDEFDPSKLYDTSNYNRSFGNKMGITPSGAEKHNGVDFWWDDQGLGNCWEDNTSSRGEPTDNFVVDPGPCADGGSRLVPGIAAKDAGFLSCSQYDRADPTWRHPPECEWFDSPSKPTDEAASPLPLAAPVSDGTATSGAPFDGTHLLTIGLGVIALGGLVLGRRRAG
;
A
#
# COMPACT_ATOMS: atom_id res chain seq x y z
N MET A 1 -48.27 -1.82 -21.00
CA MET A 1 -47.44 -2.79 -21.78
C MET A 1 -46.17 -2.20 -22.39
N ARG A 2 -46.13 -0.92 -22.82
CA ARG A 2 -44.88 -0.28 -23.30
C ARG A 2 -43.85 0.01 -22.21
N THR A 3 -44.29 0.43 -21.02
CA THR A 3 -43.43 0.70 -19.85
C THR A 3 -42.75 -0.55 -19.28
N LEU A 4 -43.41 -1.71 -19.33
CA LEU A 4 -42.85 -2.98 -18.86
C LEU A 4 -41.76 -3.52 -19.81
N ARG A 5 -41.85 -3.23 -21.12
CA ARG A 5 -40.84 -3.65 -22.11
C ARG A 5 -39.57 -2.81 -22.06
N VAL A 6 -39.68 -1.52 -21.73
CA VAL A 6 -38.50 -0.65 -21.55
C VAL A 6 -37.72 -1.06 -20.29
N LEU A 7 -38.40 -1.37 -19.18
CA LEU A 7 -37.76 -1.86 -17.96
C LEU A 7 -37.03 -3.19 -18.16
N VAL A 8 -37.63 -4.14 -18.87
CA VAL A 8 -37.02 -5.46 -19.12
C VAL A 8 -35.81 -5.35 -20.05
N VAL A 9 -35.84 -4.45 -21.05
CA VAL A 9 -34.71 -4.23 -21.97
C VAL A 9 -33.55 -3.51 -21.26
N SER A 10 -33.83 -2.56 -20.37
CA SER A 10 -32.80 -1.89 -19.55
C SER A 10 -32.14 -2.84 -18.54
N VAL A 11 -32.92 -3.73 -17.91
CA VAL A 11 -32.40 -4.75 -16.98
C VAL A 11 -31.56 -5.81 -17.71
N LEU A 12 -31.98 -6.24 -18.90
CA LEU A 12 -31.18 -7.17 -19.72
C LEU A 12 -29.91 -6.52 -20.29
N ALA A 13 -29.93 -5.24 -20.68
CA ALA A 13 -28.75 -4.53 -21.14
C ALA A 13 -27.73 -4.30 -20.01
N ALA A 14 -28.20 -4.01 -18.79
CA ALA A 14 -27.36 -3.93 -17.60
C ALA A 14 -26.76 -5.32 -17.26
N LEU A 15 -27.57 -6.38 -17.22
CA LEU A 15 -27.10 -7.74 -16.95
C LEU A 15 -26.09 -8.24 -17.99
N VAL A 16 -26.32 -8.00 -19.28
CA VAL A 16 -25.39 -8.41 -20.34
C VAL A 16 -24.13 -7.55 -20.33
N GLY A 17 -24.24 -6.23 -20.12
CA GLY A 17 -23.10 -5.32 -20.00
C GLY A 17 -22.18 -5.68 -18.83
N SER A 18 -22.75 -5.93 -17.65
CA SER A 18 -22.00 -6.39 -16.47
C SER A 18 -21.34 -7.75 -16.72
N LEU A 19 -22.03 -8.70 -17.37
CA LEU A 19 -21.46 -10.02 -17.66
C LEU A 19 -20.33 -9.97 -18.70
N THR A 20 -20.42 -9.12 -19.73
CA THR A 20 -19.37 -9.06 -20.78
C THR A 20 -18.12 -8.31 -20.35
N VAL A 21 -18.23 -7.31 -19.45
CA VAL A 21 -17.06 -6.60 -18.91
C VAL A 21 -16.31 -7.48 -17.88
N LEU A 22 -17.03 -8.32 -17.13
CA LEU A 22 -16.43 -9.22 -16.13
C LEU A 22 -15.69 -10.44 -16.70
N VAL A 23 -15.93 -10.82 -17.96
CA VAL A 23 -15.31 -12.02 -18.57
C VAL A 23 -13.90 -11.73 -19.15
N GLY A 24 -13.49 -10.47 -19.22
CA GLY A 24 -12.20 -10.06 -19.80
C GLY A 24 -11.22 -9.36 -18.84
N ALA A 25 -11.64 -8.98 -17.63
CA ALA A 25 -10.74 -8.33 -16.67
C ALA A 25 -9.86 -9.39 -16.00
N ALA A 26 -8.54 -9.29 -16.19
CA ALA A 26 -7.59 -10.04 -15.38
C ALA A 26 -7.70 -9.54 -13.92
N PRO A 27 -7.53 -10.41 -12.92
CA PRO A 27 -7.50 -9.99 -11.52
C PRO A 27 -6.37 -8.98 -11.31
N ALA A 28 -6.59 -8.02 -10.42
CA ALA A 28 -5.55 -7.08 -10.03
C ALA A 28 -4.40 -7.85 -9.35
N SER A 29 -3.17 -7.48 -9.68
CA SER A 29 -1.97 -8.17 -9.18
C SER A 29 -1.41 -7.45 -7.97
N ALA A 30 -1.27 -8.16 -6.84
CA ALA A 30 -0.51 -7.67 -5.68
C ALA A 30 0.92 -8.19 -5.70
N HIS A 31 1.77 -7.59 -4.88
CA HIS A 31 3.04 -8.22 -4.52
C HIS A 31 2.81 -9.56 -3.80
N GLU A 32 3.68 -10.53 -4.05
CA GLU A 32 3.54 -11.88 -3.48
C GLU A 32 4.01 -11.90 -2.01
N GLU A 33 3.08 -12.11 -1.10
CA GLU A 33 3.38 -12.45 0.29
C GLU A 33 3.18 -13.94 0.55
N ARG A 34 3.91 -14.48 1.53
CA ARG A 34 3.61 -15.84 2.01
C ARG A 34 2.19 -15.85 2.61
N PRO A 35 1.45 -16.98 2.54
CA PRO A 35 0.24 -17.14 3.32
C PRO A 35 0.49 -16.72 4.78
N ALA A 36 -0.36 -15.80 5.26
CA ALA A 36 -0.20 -15.17 6.56
C ALA A 36 -1.40 -15.47 7.46
N GLU A 37 -1.11 -15.54 8.76
CA GLU A 37 -2.08 -15.84 9.81
C GLU A 37 -2.17 -14.66 10.80
N PHE A 38 -3.38 -14.35 11.26
CA PHE A 38 -3.54 -13.33 12.30
C PHE A 38 -3.06 -13.85 13.65
N PRO A 39 -2.33 -13.03 14.44
CA PRO A 39 -2.02 -13.37 15.82
C PRO A 39 -3.30 -13.45 16.64
N ASP A 40 -3.25 -14.22 17.72
CA ASP A 40 -4.41 -14.43 18.62
C ASP A 40 -4.81 -13.22 19.48
N GLY A 41 -4.15 -12.07 19.30
CA GLY A 41 -4.51 -10.81 19.94
C GLY A 41 -4.29 -10.80 21.46
N THR A 42 -3.37 -11.60 21.99
CA THR A 42 -3.03 -11.62 23.43
C THR A 42 -1.75 -10.86 23.76
N GLY A 43 -1.08 -10.32 22.75
CA GLY A 43 0.08 -9.46 22.89
C GLY A 43 -0.26 -8.10 23.46
N THR A 44 0.77 -7.28 23.59
CA THR A 44 0.64 -5.90 24.07
C THR A 44 1.68 -5.03 23.41
N ARG A 45 1.39 -3.74 23.31
CA ARG A 45 2.31 -2.74 22.77
C ARG A 45 3.58 -2.66 23.64
N PRO A 46 4.79 -2.90 23.09
CA PRO A 46 6.02 -2.84 23.87
C PRO A 46 6.38 -1.42 24.30
N THR A 47 7.11 -1.30 25.42
CA THR A 47 7.64 -0.03 25.91
C THR A 47 9.15 0.01 25.76
N TYR A 48 9.71 1.20 25.57
CA TYR A 48 11.15 1.39 25.47
C TYR A 48 11.84 1.07 26.81
N LEU A 49 12.86 0.20 26.79
CA LEU A 49 13.52 -0.32 28.00
C LEU A 49 14.60 0.60 28.57
N GLY A 50 14.81 1.80 28.00
CA GLY A 50 15.84 2.74 28.45
C GLY A 50 17.23 2.42 27.87
N LEU A 51 18.20 3.33 28.06
CA LEU A 51 19.61 3.12 27.66
C LEU A 51 20.42 2.33 28.69
N ASP A 52 19.85 2.13 29.87
CA ASP A 52 20.41 1.43 31.02
C ASP A 52 19.97 -0.04 31.08
N ASN A 53 19.24 -0.55 30.06
CA ASN A 53 18.87 -1.96 30.00
C ASN A 53 20.11 -2.86 30.17
N PRO A 54 20.18 -3.66 31.25
CA PRO A 54 21.33 -4.54 31.51
C PRO A 54 21.45 -5.66 30.48
N ARG A 55 20.35 -5.97 29.77
CA ARG A 55 20.33 -6.91 28.66
C ARG A 55 20.57 -6.13 27.38
N SER A 56 21.82 -5.88 27.05
CA SER A 56 22.16 -5.11 25.85
C SER A 56 23.30 -5.69 25.02
N ARG A 57 23.31 -5.28 23.75
CA ARG A 57 24.40 -5.45 22.79
C ARG A 57 24.69 -4.09 22.19
N VAL A 58 25.95 -3.74 21.98
CA VAL A 58 26.33 -2.44 21.41
C VAL A 58 27.03 -2.63 20.08
N VAL A 59 26.55 -1.92 19.06
CA VAL A 59 27.05 -1.94 17.69
C VAL A 59 27.66 -0.60 17.35
N CYS A 60 28.87 -0.58 16.81
CA CYS A 60 29.54 0.66 16.40
C CYS A 60 30.37 0.47 15.14
N THR A 61 30.54 1.55 14.39
CA THR A 61 31.42 1.63 13.22
C THR A 61 32.80 2.16 13.63
N SER A 62 33.75 2.17 12.70
CA SER A 62 35.09 2.72 12.94
C SER A 62 35.06 4.23 13.23
N ASP A 63 34.06 4.94 12.69
CA ASP A 63 33.90 6.38 12.83
C ASP A 63 32.92 6.81 13.95
N SER A 64 32.23 5.87 14.62
CA SER A 64 31.33 6.17 15.74
C SER A 64 31.99 7.02 16.83
N ALA A 65 33.24 6.71 17.20
CA ALA A 65 33.97 7.47 18.22
C ALA A 65 34.12 8.96 17.85
N LYS A 66 34.44 9.23 16.59
CA LYS A 66 34.56 10.59 16.05
C LYS A 66 33.21 11.31 16.07
N ARG A 67 32.15 10.64 15.58
CA ARG A 67 30.78 11.18 15.55
C ARG A 67 30.27 11.51 16.96
N ILE A 68 30.48 10.61 17.91
CA ILE A 68 30.06 10.80 19.31
C ILE A 68 30.80 11.97 19.96
N ARG A 69 32.11 12.10 19.73
CA ARG A 69 32.91 13.22 20.27
C ARG A 69 32.52 14.58 19.66
N ALA A 70 31.96 14.59 18.45
CA ALA A 70 31.41 15.78 17.81
C ALA A 70 30.01 16.17 18.34
N MET A 71 29.33 15.29 19.09
CA MET A 71 28.06 15.63 19.72
C MET A 71 28.24 16.73 20.76
N THR A 72 27.21 17.55 20.93
CA THR A 72 27.12 18.55 22.02
C THR A 72 27.39 17.86 23.37
N PRO A 73 28.31 18.39 24.20
CA PRO A 73 28.51 17.89 25.56
C PRO A 73 27.21 17.83 26.35
N GLY A 74 26.99 16.74 27.08
CA GLY A 74 25.77 16.52 27.86
C GLY A 74 25.46 15.04 28.06
N ARG A 75 24.31 14.75 28.69
CA ARG A 75 23.92 13.39 29.10
C ARG A 75 23.94 12.37 27.95
N LEU A 76 23.47 12.76 26.76
CA LEU A 76 23.44 11.86 25.60
C LEU A 76 24.85 11.51 25.11
N ARG A 77 25.77 12.48 25.03
CA ARG A 77 27.16 12.21 24.66
C ARG A 77 27.85 11.34 25.70
N THR A 78 27.66 11.60 26.98
CA THR A 78 28.20 10.77 28.07
C THR A 78 27.68 9.33 27.99
N ALA A 79 26.37 9.15 27.77
CA ALA A 79 25.79 7.82 27.58
C ALA A 79 26.38 7.11 26.35
N ASN A 80 26.52 7.80 25.23
CA ASN A 80 27.13 7.24 24.01
C ASN A 80 28.60 6.86 24.20
N LEU A 81 29.39 7.65 24.93
CA LEU A 81 30.78 7.30 25.25
C LEU A 81 30.85 6.06 26.13
N ALA A 82 29.97 5.94 27.14
CA ALA A 82 29.89 4.73 27.96
C ALA A 82 29.43 3.50 27.16
N LEU A 83 28.53 3.66 26.19
CA LEU A 83 28.15 2.59 25.28
C LEU A 83 29.29 2.20 24.35
N LEU A 84 30.04 3.18 23.83
CA LEU A 84 31.19 2.96 22.95
C LEU A 84 32.25 2.08 23.61
N ASP A 85 32.51 2.25 24.91
CA ASP A 85 33.43 1.40 25.68
C ASP A 85 32.97 -0.06 25.78
N ARG A 86 31.67 -0.32 25.57
CA ARG A 86 31.05 -1.66 25.53
C ARG A 86 30.75 -2.13 24.11
N CYS A 87 31.26 -1.46 23.08
CA CYS A 87 31.03 -1.86 21.71
C CYS A 87 31.69 -3.22 21.42
N GLU A 88 30.86 -4.21 21.12
CA GLU A 88 31.28 -5.59 20.85
C GLU A 88 31.08 -5.98 19.38
N PHE A 89 30.19 -5.27 18.66
CA PHE A 89 29.75 -5.65 17.32
C PHE A 89 30.00 -4.54 16.29
N ARG A 90 30.36 -4.96 15.08
CA ARG A 90 30.42 -4.11 13.87
C ARG A 90 29.23 -4.29 12.93
N SER A 91 28.32 -5.21 13.28
CA SER A 91 27.13 -5.55 12.51
C SER A 91 25.93 -5.72 13.44
N ILE A 92 24.82 -5.10 13.07
CA ILE A 92 23.54 -5.15 13.79
C ILE A 92 23.01 -6.58 13.79
N GLN A 93 23.02 -7.26 12.65
CA GLN A 93 22.56 -8.65 12.58
C GLN A 93 23.43 -9.57 13.44
N SER A 94 24.75 -9.33 13.51
CA SER A 94 25.63 -10.10 14.39
C SER A 94 25.27 -9.90 15.87
N ALA A 95 24.89 -8.68 16.26
CA ALA A 95 24.41 -8.37 17.60
C ALA A 95 23.05 -9.02 17.90
N VAL A 96 22.11 -9.01 16.94
CA VAL A 96 20.83 -9.73 17.03
C VAL A 96 21.07 -11.24 17.23
N ASN A 97 21.97 -11.82 16.44
CA ASN A 97 22.35 -13.23 16.55
C ASN A 97 22.96 -13.58 17.91
N ALA A 98 23.56 -12.62 18.61
CA ALA A 98 24.16 -12.80 19.94
C ALA A 98 23.19 -12.62 21.13
N ILE A 99 21.90 -12.33 20.88
CA ILE A 99 20.89 -12.13 21.95
C ILE A 99 20.58 -13.44 22.67
N THR A 100 20.93 -13.61 23.94
CA THR A 100 20.66 -14.85 24.67
C THR A 100 19.42 -14.81 25.56
N ARG A 101 18.82 -13.63 25.74
CA ARG A 101 17.65 -13.42 26.62
C ARG A 101 16.64 -12.48 25.96
N ARG A 102 15.35 -12.72 26.19
CA ARG A 102 14.25 -11.81 25.79
C ARG A 102 14.41 -10.42 26.39
N ASN A 103 13.76 -9.44 25.77
CA ASN A 103 13.79 -8.03 26.18
C ASN A 103 15.23 -7.46 26.15
N THR A 104 16.00 -7.81 25.11
CA THR A 104 17.37 -7.31 24.90
C THR A 104 17.35 -6.11 23.96
N SER A 105 18.11 -5.07 24.32
CA SER A 105 18.29 -3.88 23.49
C SER A 105 19.61 -3.93 22.72
N VAL A 106 19.53 -3.80 21.40
CA VAL A 106 20.68 -3.58 20.51
C VAL A 106 20.82 -2.07 20.32
N TYR A 107 21.81 -1.49 20.99
CA TYR A 107 22.13 -0.07 20.86
C TYR A 107 23.05 0.13 19.66
N ILE A 108 22.61 0.97 18.73
CA ILE A 108 23.29 1.26 17.47
C ILE A 108 23.87 2.67 17.57
N LEU A 109 25.20 2.76 17.64
CA LEU A 109 25.90 4.03 17.80
C LEU A 109 25.88 4.85 16.50
N PRO A 110 26.14 6.17 16.55
CA PRO A 110 26.20 6.98 15.34
C PRO A 110 27.16 6.41 14.29
N GLY A 111 26.68 6.26 13.05
CA GLY A 111 27.40 5.56 11.97
C GLY A 111 26.49 5.20 10.80
N VAL A 112 27.10 4.70 9.73
CA VAL A 112 26.41 4.12 8.56
C VAL A 112 26.69 2.63 8.51
N TYR A 113 25.64 1.82 8.39
CA TYR A 113 25.65 0.38 8.53
C TYR A 113 25.15 -0.26 7.24
N HIS A 114 26.06 -0.86 6.49
CA HIS A 114 25.77 -1.59 5.25
C HIS A 114 25.56 -3.10 5.46
N GLU A 115 25.84 -3.61 6.67
CA GLU A 115 25.77 -5.04 7.00
C GLU A 115 26.44 -5.95 5.95
N THR A 116 27.56 -5.51 5.34
CA THR A 116 28.20 -6.13 4.15
C THR A 116 28.36 -7.65 4.24
N ARG A 117 28.70 -8.17 5.42
CA ARG A 117 28.82 -9.62 5.68
C ARG A 117 27.52 -10.40 5.37
N TRP A 118 26.38 -9.80 5.70
CA TRP A 118 25.05 -10.41 5.56
C TRP A 118 24.41 -10.08 4.21
N ALA A 119 24.63 -8.86 3.71
CA ALA A 119 24.29 -8.48 2.34
C ALA A 119 24.90 -9.47 1.32
N GLN A 120 26.19 -9.78 1.45
CA GLN A 120 26.93 -10.65 0.54
C GLN A 120 26.96 -12.11 0.99
N LYS A 121 26.09 -12.52 1.93
CA LYS A 121 26.12 -13.89 2.43
C LYS A 121 25.71 -14.87 1.33
N LYS A 122 26.66 -15.72 0.92
CA LYS A 122 26.40 -16.81 -0.02
C LYS A 122 25.30 -17.73 0.51
N ARG A 123 24.34 -18.05 -0.36
CA ARG A 123 23.27 -19.01 -0.09
C ARG A 123 23.90 -20.41 0.04
N SER A 124 23.34 -21.23 0.94
CA SER A 124 23.66 -22.67 0.97
C SER A 124 22.98 -23.36 -0.21
N SER A 125 23.30 -24.64 -0.46
CA SER A 125 22.58 -25.43 -1.47
C SER A 125 21.08 -25.48 -1.19
N TYR A 126 20.67 -25.72 0.06
CA TYR A 126 19.26 -25.65 0.47
C TYR A 126 18.64 -24.29 0.14
N CYS A 127 19.27 -23.20 0.59
CA CYS A 127 18.75 -21.84 0.38
C CYS A 127 18.75 -21.38 -1.09
N SER A 128 19.42 -22.11 -1.99
CA SER A 128 19.45 -21.79 -3.43
C SER A 128 18.40 -22.55 -4.23
N ASN A 129 17.73 -23.54 -3.63
CA ASN A 129 16.74 -24.41 -4.26
C ASN A 129 15.40 -24.35 -3.53
N LEU A 130 15.07 -23.20 -2.95
CA LEU A 130 13.78 -22.98 -2.31
C LEU A 130 12.73 -22.66 -3.37
N GLU A 131 11.50 -23.10 -3.13
CA GLU A 131 10.33 -22.74 -3.94
C GLU A 131 9.51 -21.67 -3.21
N SER A 132 8.67 -20.95 -3.94
CA SER A 132 7.72 -20.03 -3.32
C SER A 132 6.68 -20.83 -2.56
N ALA A 133 6.34 -20.40 -1.34
CA ALA A 133 5.34 -21.05 -0.52
C ALA A 133 3.91 -20.67 -0.90
N SER A 134 3.73 -19.76 -1.86
CA SER A 134 2.40 -19.44 -2.38
C SER A 134 1.80 -20.65 -3.10
N LYS A 135 0.55 -20.99 -2.77
CA LYS A 135 -0.23 -22.02 -3.47
C LYS A 135 -0.76 -21.53 -4.82
N ASP A 136 -0.69 -20.21 -5.03
CA ASP A 136 -1.05 -19.52 -6.27
C ASP A 136 0.14 -18.64 -6.68
N PRO A 137 1.23 -19.24 -7.21
CA PRO A 137 2.37 -18.46 -7.69
C PRO A 137 1.88 -17.55 -8.83
N LEU A 138 1.99 -16.24 -8.63
CA LEU A 138 1.68 -15.27 -9.65
C LEU A 138 2.58 -15.56 -10.88
N PRO A 139 2.05 -15.60 -12.12
CA PRO A 139 2.88 -15.58 -13.31
C PRO A 139 4.02 -14.54 -13.20
N LEU A 140 5.20 -14.84 -13.76
CA LEU A 140 6.35 -13.91 -13.76
C LEU A 140 6.01 -12.49 -14.29
N SER A 141 4.95 -12.35 -15.08
CA SER A 141 4.42 -11.09 -15.61
C SER A 141 3.33 -10.42 -14.73
N THR A 142 3.10 -10.90 -13.51
CA THR A 142 2.07 -10.38 -12.56
C THR A 142 2.68 -9.95 -11.24
N TYR A 143 3.99 -9.76 -11.19
CA TYR A 143 4.67 -9.17 -10.03
C TYR A 143 4.67 -7.65 -10.16
N ILE A 144 3.89 -6.99 -9.32
CA ILE A 144 4.14 -5.59 -8.99
C ILE A 144 5.21 -5.60 -7.91
N GLY A 145 6.44 -5.27 -8.31
CA GLY A 145 7.58 -5.28 -7.38
C GLY A 145 8.53 -6.46 -7.55
N SER A 146 9.83 -6.21 -7.49
CA SER A 146 10.84 -6.95 -8.28
C SER A 146 10.93 -8.47 -8.04
N LEU A 147 10.25 -9.25 -8.88
CA LEU A 147 10.88 -10.42 -9.50
C LEU A 147 11.28 -9.99 -10.91
N SER A 148 12.59 -9.83 -11.11
CA SER A 148 13.29 -9.30 -12.30
C SER A 148 13.52 -7.78 -12.34
N SER A 149 14.48 -7.30 -11.55
CA SER A 149 15.48 -6.43 -12.18
C SER A 149 16.61 -7.36 -12.65
N PRO A 150 17.00 -7.34 -13.94
CA PRO A 150 18.18 -8.04 -14.45
C PRO A 150 19.49 -7.70 -13.71
N ASP A 151 19.45 -6.74 -12.79
CA ASP A 151 20.60 -6.01 -12.27
C ASP A 151 21.01 -6.38 -10.84
N THR A 152 20.51 -7.49 -10.25
CA THR A 152 20.99 -7.89 -8.91
C THR A 152 22.49 -8.15 -8.88
N GLY A 153 23.17 -8.31 -10.02
CA GLY A 153 24.59 -8.68 -10.06
C GLY A 153 24.88 -10.02 -9.36
N GLY A 154 23.84 -10.66 -8.79
CA GLY A 154 23.76 -12.08 -8.63
C GLY A 154 23.73 -12.62 -10.04
N ALA A 155 24.68 -13.48 -10.36
CA ALA A 155 24.57 -14.32 -11.54
C ALA A 155 23.13 -14.81 -11.66
N ALA A 156 22.60 -14.87 -12.88
CA ALA A 156 21.52 -15.78 -13.21
C ALA A 156 21.73 -17.05 -12.38
N ALA A 157 20.65 -17.58 -11.77
CA ALA A 157 20.69 -18.81 -11.01
C ALA A 157 21.70 -19.75 -11.68
N ALA A 158 22.65 -20.30 -10.90
CA ALA A 158 23.77 -21.05 -11.44
C ALA A 158 23.34 -22.30 -12.24
N ASP A 159 22.04 -22.55 -12.34
CA ASP A 159 21.37 -23.55 -13.14
C ASP A 159 20.24 -22.85 -13.91
N GLU A 160 20.11 -23.15 -15.21
CA GLU A 160 19.08 -22.61 -16.13
C GLU A 160 17.61 -22.88 -15.70
N ASP A 161 17.39 -23.49 -14.53
CA ASP A 161 16.10 -23.88 -13.94
C ASP A 161 15.78 -23.23 -12.57
N GLY A 162 16.63 -22.34 -12.03
CA GLY A 162 16.41 -21.80 -10.67
C GLY A 162 15.51 -20.55 -10.60
N SER A 163 14.39 -20.62 -9.87
CA SER A 163 13.59 -19.44 -9.47
C SER A 163 14.15 -18.79 -8.20
N ASP A 164 14.13 -17.46 -8.10
CA ASP A 164 14.34 -16.72 -6.85
C ASP A 164 12.98 -16.44 -6.19
N PRO A 165 12.45 -17.31 -5.31
CA PRO A 165 11.12 -17.10 -4.73
C PRO A 165 11.09 -15.87 -3.82
N ILE A 166 10.08 -14.99 -4.01
CA ILE A 166 9.84 -13.82 -3.14
C ILE A 166 9.09 -14.25 -1.88
N ALA A 167 8.08 -15.12 -1.97
CA ALA A 167 7.25 -15.53 -0.85
C ALA A 167 7.72 -16.84 -0.21
N LEU A 168 8.87 -16.80 0.46
CA LEU A 168 9.37 -17.94 1.24
C LEU A 168 8.52 -18.22 2.48
N SER A 169 8.31 -19.51 2.80
CA SER A 169 7.63 -19.94 4.04
C SER A 169 8.35 -19.41 5.29
N TYR A 170 7.65 -19.27 6.42
CA TYR A 170 8.29 -18.83 7.67
C TYR A 170 9.47 -19.75 8.07
N ALA A 171 9.32 -21.07 7.91
CA ALA A 171 10.38 -22.05 8.20
C ALA A 171 11.62 -21.81 7.32
N ASP A 172 11.43 -21.57 6.03
CA ASP A 172 12.50 -21.30 5.07
C ASP A 172 13.18 -19.97 5.33
N GLN A 173 12.41 -18.92 5.62
CA GLN A 173 12.97 -17.62 5.98
C GLN A 173 13.79 -17.69 7.26
N ARG A 174 13.34 -18.48 8.24
CA ARG A 174 14.12 -18.71 9.46
C ARG A 174 15.40 -19.51 9.20
N ALA A 175 15.36 -20.49 8.29
CA ALA A 175 16.53 -21.29 7.91
C ALA A 175 17.52 -20.50 7.03
N CYS A 176 17.00 -19.62 6.18
CA CYS A 176 17.71 -18.83 5.17
C CYS A 176 17.46 -17.32 5.36
N PRO A 177 17.78 -16.76 6.54
CA PRO A 177 17.40 -15.39 6.93
C PRO A 177 17.88 -14.32 5.96
N HIS A 178 19.02 -14.55 5.31
CA HIS A 178 19.69 -13.58 4.45
C HIS A 178 19.50 -13.85 2.95
N ASN A 179 18.55 -14.70 2.58
CA ASN A 179 18.10 -14.76 1.19
C ASN A 179 17.44 -13.43 0.81
N LEU A 180 16.50 -12.97 1.64
CA LEU A 180 15.69 -11.76 1.38
C LEU A 180 15.97 -10.61 2.35
N ASN A 181 16.62 -10.84 3.49
CA ASN A 181 16.67 -9.85 4.58
C ASN A 181 18.11 -9.46 4.95
N LEU A 182 18.38 -8.15 5.03
CA LEU A 182 19.65 -7.63 5.54
C LEU A 182 19.77 -7.85 7.05
N ILE A 183 18.74 -7.44 7.80
CA ILE A 183 18.57 -7.68 9.23
C ILE A 183 17.26 -8.46 9.44
N SER A 184 17.32 -9.57 10.17
CA SER A 184 16.20 -10.48 10.40
C SER A 184 16.01 -10.80 11.89
N ILE A 185 14.77 -10.71 12.36
CA ILE A 185 14.33 -11.06 13.72
C ILE A 185 13.16 -12.05 13.60
N PHE A 186 13.44 -13.34 13.73
CA PHE A 186 12.44 -14.41 13.66
C PHE A 186 12.05 -14.88 15.08
N GLY A 187 10.84 -14.51 15.49
CA GLY A 187 10.41 -14.63 16.89
C GLY A 187 9.87 -16.01 17.29
N ASP A 188 9.36 -16.79 16.35
CA ASP A 188 8.90 -18.16 16.55
C ASP A 188 10.01 -19.19 16.22
N ARG A 189 10.26 -20.11 17.14
CA ARG A 189 11.29 -21.16 17.03
C ARG A 189 10.72 -22.52 16.63
N THR A 190 9.40 -22.68 16.61
CA THR A 190 8.68 -23.92 16.33
C THR A 190 7.73 -23.73 15.14
N PRO A 191 8.28 -23.47 13.93
CA PRO A 191 7.53 -23.03 12.75
C PRO A 191 6.52 -24.05 12.17
N HIS A 192 6.37 -25.21 12.80
CA HIS A 192 5.51 -26.31 12.37
C HIS A 192 4.44 -26.67 13.41
N ASP A 193 4.33 -25.92 14.50
CA ASP A 193 3.19 -26.02 15.40
C ASP A 193 2.08 -25.05 14.97
N ASP A 194 0.90 -25.18 15.60
CA ASP A 194 -0.28 -24.37 15.28
C ASP A 194 -0.22 -22.95 15.91
N SER A 195 0.94 -22.48 16.37
CA SER A 195 1.09 -21.22 17.08
C SER A 195 2.14 -20.31 16.45
N ILE A 196 1.69 -19.16 15.95
CA ILE A 196 2.58 -18.10 15.46
C ILE A 196 3.16 -17.22 16.58
N ARG A 197 2.94 -17.58 17.85
CA ARG A 197 3.37 -16.77 19.00
C ARG A 197 4.88 -16.67 19.07
N CYS A 198 5.37 -15.48 19.40
CA CYS A 198 6.78 -15.31 19.70
C CYS A 198 7.20 -16.15 20.93
N ASN A 199 8.01 -17.17 20.69
CA ASN A 199 8.46 -18.11 21.71
C ASN A 199 10.00 -18.23 21.80
N SER A 200 10.74 -17.49 20.97
CA SER A 200 12.21 -17.51 20.94
C SER A 200 12.86 -16.56 21.96
N ARG A 201 14.20 -16.51 21.93
CA ARG A 201 15.02 -15.54 22.67
C ARG A 201 14.91 -14.11 22.12
N LEU A 202 14.37 -13.95 20.90
CA LEU A 202 14.28 -12.67 20.20
C LEU A 202 13.00 -11.88 20.52
N CYS A 203 12.07 -12.45 21.28
CA CYS A 203 10.87 -11.73 21.73
C CYS A 203 11.26 -10.51 22.59
N GLY A 204 10.62 -9.37 22.31
CA GLY A 204 10.94 -8.11 22.97
C GLY A 204 12.26 -7.46 22.54
N THR A 205 12.86 -7.87 21.41
CA THR A 205 14.10 -7.26 20.90
C THR A 205 13.87 -5.77 20.60
N GLN A 206 14.79 -4.92 21.05
CA GLN A 206 14.75 -3.48 20.72
C GLN A 206 15.95 -3.07 19.89
N LEU A 207 15.73 -2.53 18.69
CA LEU A 207 16.76 -1.86 17.90
C LEU A 207 16.70 -0.36 18.19
N VAL A 208 17.77 0.21 18.74
CA VAL A 208 17.75 1.57 19.29
C VAL A 208 18.97 2.35 18.81
N GLY A 209 18.74 3.30 17.90
CA GLY A 209 19.76 4.27 17.51
C GLY A 209 20.00 5.29 18.64
N THR A 210 21.27 5.57 18.93
CA THR A 210 21.66 6.41 20.08
C THR A 210 22.07 7.83 19.69
N GLY A 211 21.92 8.17 18.40
CA GLY A 211 22.14 9.50 17.86
C GLY A 211 21.17 10.55 18.39
N LYS A 212 21.54 11.83 18.26
CA LYS A 212 20.64 12.95 18.62
C LYS A 212 19.51 13.08 17.59
N ARG A 213 19.84 12.81 16.32
CA ARG A 213 18.92 12.84 15.18
C ARG A 213 18.82 11.44 14.58
N LYS A 214 17.69 11.17 13.91
CA LYS A 214 17.44 9.92 13.18
C LYS A 214 18.50 9.63 12.12
N LEU A 215 19.07 10.67 11.49
CA LEU A 215 20.15 10.57 10.48
C LEU A 215 21.55 10.32 11.04
N ASP A 216 21.73 10.37 12.37
CA ASP A 216 23.05 10.10 12.94
C ASP A 216 23.38 8.58 12.91
N VAL A 217 22.35 7.73 12.74
CA VAL A 217 22.43 6.28 12.58
C VAL A 217 21.69 5.90 11.30
N ILE A 218 22.40 5.37 10.30
CA ILE A 218 21.82 5.01 9.00
C ILE A 218 22.06 3.54 8.74
N ILE A 219 20.99 2.79 8.48
CA ILE A 219 21.03 1.43 7.93
C ILE A 219 20.79 1.58 6.44
N ASP A 220 21.79 1.28 5.64
CA ASP A 220 21.79 1.53 4.20
C ASP A 220 21.93 0.20 3.46
N ASN A 221 20.81 -0.25 2.89
CA ASN A 221 20.73 -1.57 2.26
C ASN A 221 21.36 -1.60 0.86
N GLN A 222 21.54 -0.44 0.23
CA GLN A 222 22.17 -0.32 -1.10
C GLN A 222 21.59 -1.26 -2.15
N PHE A 223 20.28 -1.53 -2.04
CA PHE A 223 19.53 -2.47 -2.87
C PHE A 223 20.17 -3.86 -2.92
N GLN A 224 20.78 -4.32 -1.82
CA GLN A 224 21.42 -5.65 -1.75
C GLN A 224 20.46 -6.77 -1.32
N LYS A 225 19.34 -6.39 -0.72
CA LYS A 225 18.31 -7.30 -0.20
C LYS A 225 16.92 -6.68 -0.38
N LEU A 226 15.94 -7.56 -0.54
CA LEU A 226 14.53 -7.23 -0.57
C LEU A 226 14.10 -6.41 0.65
N ASN A 227 14.37 -6.91 1.85
CA ASN A 227 14.05 -6.24 3.11
C ASN A 227 15.31 -5.76 3.82
N ALA A 228 15.36 -4.49 4.23
CA ALA A 228 16.45 -4.00 5.08
C ALA A 228 16.30 -4.50 6.54
N ILE A 229 15.08 -4.48 7.09
CA ILE A 229 14.78 -5.07 8.39
C ILE A 229 13.49 -5.88 8.29
N ARG A 230 13.53 -7.16 8.67
CA ARG A 230 12.35 -8.02 8.84
C ARG A 230 12.20 -8.45 10.30
N ALA A 231 11.02 -8.23 10.87
CA ALA A 231 10.60 -8.74 12.17
C ALA A 231 9.35 -9.59 11.97
N ASP A 232 9.49 -10.90 12.08
CA ASP A 232 8.47 -11.87 11.69
C ASP A 232 8.15 -12.77 12.88
N ARG A 233 6.87 -12.87 13.25
CA ARG A 233 6.39 -13.48 14.50
C ARG A 233 7.12 -12.97 15.74
N ALA A 234 7.56 -11.71 15.71
CA ALA A 234 8.52 -11.11 16.62
C ALA A 234 7.86 -10.24 17.69
N GLY A 235 6.90 -10.82 18.42
CA GLY A 235 6.15 -10.15 19.48
C GLY A 235 7.00 -9.35 20.47
N GLY A 236 6.59 -8.11 20.71
CA GLY A 236 7.25 -7.13 21.57
C GLY A 236 8.41 -6.37 20.92
N VAL A 237 8.65 -6.52 19.61
CA VAL A 237 9.75 -5.82 18.92
C VAL A 237 9.57 -4.29 18.96
N LEU A 238 10.66 -3.57 19.18
CA LEU A 238 10.68 -2.11 19.12
C LEU A 238 11.84 -1.61 18.27
N MET A 239 11.57 -0.71 17.35
CA MET A 239 12.56 -0.07 16.48
C MET A 239 12.49 1.43 16.66
N ARG A 240 13.61 2.06 17.05
CA ARG A 240 13.61 3.49 17.34
C ARG A 240 14.88 4.27 17.00
N ASN A 241 14.69 5.47 16.48
CA ASN A 241 15.67 6.56 16.37
C ASN A 241 16.85 6.28 15.42
N PHE A 242 16.55 5.81 14.20
CA PHE A 242 17.52 5.63 13.13
C PHE A 242 16.87 5.82 11.76
N THR A 243 17.67 5.82 10.70
CA THR A 243 17.23 5.87 9.30
C THR A 243 17.42 4.51 8.65
N VAL A 244 16.49 4.09 7.79
CA VAL A 244 16.61 2.92 6.91
C VAL A 244 16.36 3.38 5.48
N GLN A 245 17.18 2.94 4.53
CA GLN A 245 17.09 3.41 3.15
C GLN A 245 17.58 2.38 2.13
N GLN A 246 17.20 2.61 0.86
CA GLN A 246 17.66 1.86 -0.31
C GLN A 246 17.38 0.35 -0.23
N ALA A 247 16.19 -0.03 0.22
CA ALA A 247 15.71 -1.39 0.07
C ALA A 247 15.09 -1.62 -1.31
N GLU A 248 15.25 -2.82 -1.86
CA GLU A 248 14.56 -3.22 -3.10
C GLU A 248 13.05 -3.31 -2.88
N PHE A 249 12.60 -3.52 -1.64
CA PHE A 249 11.19 -3.71 -1.34
C PHE A 249 10.81 -3.01 -0.02
N ASN A 250 11.08 -3.59 1.15
CA ASN A 250 10.75 -2.97 2.44
C ASN A 250 11.98 -2.41 3.17
N ALA A 251 11.93 -1.14 3.57
CA ALA A 251 12.88 -0.64 4.57
C ALA A 251 12.64 -1.30 5.94
N VAL A 252 11.39 -1.35 6.41
CA VAL A 252 11.01 -2.07 7.63
C VAL A 252 9.80 -2.94 7.35
N TYR A 253 9.91 -4.23 7.62
CA TYR A 253 8.83 -5.21 7.47
C TYR A 253 8.52 -5.88 8.82
N VAL A 254 7.31 -5.67 9.34
CA VAL A 254 6.74 -6.38 10.48
C VAL A 254 5.64 -7.32 10.01
N LEU A 255 5.77 -8.61 10.29
CA LEU A 255 4.83 -9.64 9.83
C LEU A 255 4.36 -10.53 10.98
N GLU A 256 3.07 -10.89 11.00
CA GLU A 256 2.48 -11.85 11.94
C GLU A 256 2.84 -11.57 13.40
N THR A 257 2.92 -10.29 13.75
CA THR A 257 3.51 -9.86 15.02
C THR A 257 2.44 -9.25 15.91
N ASP A 258 2.29 -9.87 17.08
CA ASP A 258 1.43 -9.36 18.15
C ASP A 258 2.23 -8.46 19.10
N GLY A 259 2.05 -7.15 18.94
CA GLY A 259 2.72 -6.11 19.70
C GLY A 259 4.05 -5.69 19.07
N PHE A 260 4.07 -4.49 18.50
CA PHE A 260 5.29 -3.86 17.99
C PHE A 260 5.24 -2.34 18.12
N VAL A 261 6.42 -1.70 18.12
CA VAL A 261 6.54 -0.23 18.05
C VAL A 261 7.60 0.16 17.02
N VAL A 262 7.23 0.96 16.04
CA VAL A 262 8.14 1.70 15.15
C VAL A 262 8.06 3.18 15.49
N ASP A 263 9.18 3.78 15.88
CA ASP A 263 9.14 5.11 16.50
C ASP A 263 10.36 5.97 16.18
N LYS A 264 10.15 7.19 15.68
CA LYS A 264 11.24 8.08 15.28
C LYS A 264 12.16 7.44 14.25
N LEU A 265 11.61 6.83 13.21
CA LEU A 265 12.38 6.40 12.05
C LEU A 265 12.35 7.44 10.93
N ILE A 266 13.34 7.37 10.06
CA ILE A 266 13.23 7.85 8.67
C ILE A 266 13.29 6.60 7.80
N THR A 267 12.34 6.45 6.88
CA THR A 267 12.42 5.42 5.83
C THR A 267 12.38 6.09 4.47
N ARG A 268 13.39 5.86 3.63
CA ARG A 268 13.49 6.62 2.39
C ARG A 268 14.21 5.94 1.24
N GLY A 269 13.85 6.34 0.02
CA GLY A 269 14.56 5.95 -1.18
C GLY A 269 14.53 4.45 -1.43
N ASN A 270 13.39 3.81 -1.17
CA ASN A 270 13.16 2.39 -1.40
C ASN A 270 12.38 2.21 -2.70
N ASP A 271 12.56 1.09 -3.42
CA ASP A 271 11.77 0.88 -4.65
C ASP A 271 10.28 0.71 -4.34
N GLU A 272 9.91 0.28 -3.11
CA GLU A 272 8.50 0.10 -2.76
C GLU A 272 8.12 0.73 -1.42
N TYR A 273 8.35 0.06 -0.29
CA TYR A 273 7.75 0.44 0.99
C TYR A 273 8.78 1.04 1.95
N GLY A 274 8.34 2.11 2.62
CA GLY A 274 9.02 2.63 3.80
C GLY A 274 8.85 1.69 5.01
N ILE A 275 7.63 1.61 5.54
CA ILE A 275 7.26 0.75 6.67
C ILE A 275 6.07 -0.12 6.26
N LEU A 276 6.26 -1.43 6.20
CA LEU A 276 5.22 -2.43 5.96
C LEU A 276 4.94 -3.21 7.26
N ALA A 277 3.69 -3.20 7.71
CA ALA A 277 3.16 -4.05 8.76
C ALA A 277 2.03 -4.90 8.18
N PHE A 278 2.13 -6.23 8.29
CA PHE A 278 1.20 -7.17 7.67
C PHE A 278 0.73 -8.24 8.66
N ALA A 279 -0.55 -8.61 8.61
CA ALA A 279 -1.14 -9.66 9.46
C ALA A 279 -0.80 -9.45 10.95
N SER A 280 -0.89 -8.22 11.45
CA SER A 280 -0.30 -7.84 12.74
C SER A 280 -1.28 -7.10 13.66
N ASP A 281 -0.97 -7.13 14.96
CA ASP A 281 -1.83 -6.61 16.02
C ASP A 281 -1.04 -5.85 17.10
N HIS A 282 -1.74 -5.10 17.94
CA HIS A 282 -1.20 -4.27 19.02
C HIS A 282 -0.04 -3.35 18.56
N GLY A 283 -0.10 -2.92 17.30
CA GLY A 283 0.93 -2.13 16.64
C GLY A 283 0.90 -0.64 17.01
N LEU A 284 2.07 0.00 16.89
CA LEU A 284 2.19 1.47 16.90
C LEU A 284 3.28 1.93 15.95
N ILE A 285 2.90 2.78 14.99
CA ILE A 285 3.83 3.50 14.12
C ILE A 285 3.71 4.98 14.45
N GLN A 286 4.77 5.60 14.96
CA GLN A 286 4.70 7.00 15.39
C GLN A 286 5.95 7.83 15.15
N ARG A 287 5.77 9.13 14.91
CA ARG A 287 6.87 10.10 14.76
C ARG A 287 7.87 9.73 13.67
N THR A 288 7.41 9.00 12.66
CA THR A 288 8.19 8.60 11.49
C THR A 288 8.13 9.69 10.42
N ASP A 289 9.03 9.59 9.45
CA ASP A 289 9.20 10.53 8.35
C ASP A 289 9.63 9.71 7.14
N ASN A 290 8.70 9.51 6.21
CA ASN A 290 8.81 8.49 5.17
C ASN A 290 8.67 9.14 3.79
N TYR A 291 9.71 9.04 2.95
CA TYR A 291 9.73 9.74 1.66
C TYR A 291 10.58 9.07 0.58
N PHE A 292 10.28 9.35 -0.68
CA PHE A 292 10.92 8.74 -1.86
C PHE A 292 10.75 7.22 -1.93
N ASN A 293 9.57 6.70 -1.58
CA ASN A 293 9.23 5.29 -1.68
C ASN A 293 8.32 5.05 -2.90
N GLY A 294 8.64 4.05 -3.74
CA GLY A 294 7.94 3.79 -5.00
C GLY A 294 6.53 3.21 -4.86
N ASP A 295 6.17 2.68 -3.69
CA ASP A 295 4.79 2.45 -3.27
C ASP A 295 4.45 3.47 -2.18
N SER A 296 4.59 3.09 -0.91
CA SER A 296 4.07 3.89 0.19
C SER A 296 5.06 4.11 1.31
N GLY A 297 4.94 5.26 1.97
CA GLY A 297 5.70 5.53 3.18
C GLY A 297 5.26 4.65 4.37
N ILE A 298 3.97 4.34 4.48
CA ILE A 298 3.41 3.47 5.53
C ILE A 298 2.34 2.54 4.93
N TYR A 299 2.50 1.24 5.15
CA TYR A 299 1.58 0.19 4.73
C TYR A 299 1.14 -0.69 5.91
N PRO A 300 -0.09 -0.55 6.43
CA PRO A 300 -0.63 -1.45 7.46
C PRO A 300 -1.66 -2.43 6.88
N GLY A 301 -1.27 -3.21 5.88
CA GLY A 301 -2.16 -4.18 5.23
C GLY A 301 -2.49 -5.36 6.14
N SER A 302 -3.64 -5.97 5.93
CA SER A 302 -4.14 -7.09 6.75
C SER A 302 -3.93 -6.84 8.24
N GLY A 303 -4.39 -5.71 8.78
CA GLY A 303 -4.51 -5.57 10.23
C GLY A 303 -5.35 -6.73 10.78
N SER A 304 -5.12 -7.16 12.04
CA SER A 304 -5.94 -8.24 12.60
C SER A 304 -7.42 -8.00 12.36
N ASP A 305 -8.11 -9.07 11.95
CA ASP A 305 -9.50 -9.00 11.50
C ASP A 305 -10.48 -9.05 12.68
N LEU A 306 -10.50 -7.95 13.43
CA LEU A 306 -11.14 -7.85 14.75
C LEU A 306 -12.61 -7.49 14.70
N ASN A 307 -13.04 -6.98 13.55
CA ASN A 307 -14.37 -6.45 13.32
C ASN A 307 -15.11 -7.15 12.17
N ALA A 308 -14.58 -8.25 11.62
CA ALA A 308 -15.20 -9.04 10.56
C ALA A 308 -16.70 -9.33 10.79
N ASP A 309 -17.03 -9.71 12.03
CA ASP A 309 -18.40 -10.06 12.44
C ASP A 309 -19.13 -8.90 13.14
N ASN A 310 -18.56 -7.69 13.15
CA ASN A 310 -19.13 -6.52 13.82
C ASN A 310 -20.08 -5.75 12.87
N PRO A 311 -21.41 -5.80 13.09
CA PRO A 311 -22.37 -5.09 12.24
C PRO A 311 -22.45 -3.59 12.54
N SER A 312 -21.73 -3.11 13.57
CA SER A 312 -21.77 -1.72 14.01
C SER A 312 -20.65 -0.90 13.38
N PHE A 313 -20.93 0.37 13.11
CA PHE A 313 -19.90 1.32 12.67
C PHE A 313 -18.77 1.51 13.70
N GLU A 314 -19.11 1.50 15.00
CA GLU A 314 -18.10 1.61 16.04
C GLU A 314 -17.28 0.31 16.15
N PRO A 315 -15.94 0.38 16.03
CA PRO A 315 -15.10 -0.80 16.13
C PRO A 315 -14.96 -1.26 17.58
N THR A 316 -14.82 -2.56 17.78
CA THR A 316 -14.52 -3.16 19.09
C THR A 316 -13.17 -2.66 19.61
N ARG A 317 -12.16 -2.64 18.74
CA ARG A 317 -10.84 -2.06 18.94
C ARG A 317 -10.15 -1.89 17.59
N TYR A 318 -9.00 -1.22 17.60
CA TYR A 318 -8.10 -1.12 16.46
C TYR A 318 -6.90 -2.07 16.64
N ALA A 319 -6.42 -2.68 15.55
CA ALA A 319 -5.27 -3.56 15.52
C ALA A 319 -3.95 -2.78 15.57
N ILE A 320 -3.83 -1.74 14.74
CA ILE A 320 -2.62 -0.91 14.62
C ILE A 320 -3.00 0.57 14.72
N GLU A 321 -2.24 1.32 15.51
CA GLU A 321 -2.35 2.78 15.59
C GLU A 321 -1.18 3.45 14.85
N ILE A 322 -1.49 4.46 14.05
CA ILE A 322 -0.54 5.25 13.26
C ILE A 322 -0.72 6.71 13.61
N ARG A 323 0.27 7.35 14.23
CA ARG A 323 0.14 8.75 14.68
C ARG A 323 1.38 9.61 14.63
N ASP A 324 1.15 10.92 14.50
CA ASP A 324 2.21 11.93 14.52
C ASP A 324 3.31 11.68 13.46
N ASN A 325 2.96 11.07 12.33
CA ASN A 325 3.90 10.75 11.26
C ASN A 325 3.83 11.78 10.14
N LYS A 326 4.93 11.86 9.37
CA LYS A 326 4.97 12.51 8.06
C LYS A 326 5.21 11.45 7.00
N SER A 327 4.40 11.45 5.95
CA SER A 327 4.56 10.56 4.81
C SER A 327 4.35 11.37 3.53
N HIS A 328 5.45 11.64 2.84
CA HIS A 328 5.47 12.61 1.76
C HIS A 328 6.45 12.26 0.66
N ASP A 329 6.30 12.85 -0.53
CA ASP A 329 7.13 12.53 -1.69
C ASP A 329 7.18 11.02 -2.02
N ASN A 330 6.05 10.31 -1.91
CA ASN A 330 5.92 8.89 -2.29
C ASN A 330 4.83 8.72 -3.35
N THR A 331 4.72 7.55 -3.97
CA THR A 331 3.52 7.24 -4.76
C THR A 331 2.28 7.35 -3.87
N LEU A 332 2.33 6.74 -2.69
CA LEU A 332 1.30 6.77 -1.67
C LEU A 332 1.83 7.25 -0.31
N GLY A 333 1.12 8.18 0.34
CA GLY A 333 1.43 8.51 1.74
C GLY A 333 1.10 7.34 2.68
N TYR A 334 0.00 6.66 2.41
CA TYR A 334 -0.51 5.48 3.13
C TYR A 334 -1.13 4.52 2.12
N SER A 335 -0.87 3.22 2.25
CA SER A 335 -1.48 2.16 1.44
C SER A 335 -1.94 1.02 2.34
N GLY A 336 -3.19 0.56 2.23
CA GLY A 336 -3.75 -0.41 3.16
C GLY A 336 -4.70 -1.41 2.50
N THR A 337 -4.17 -2.32 1.70
CA THR A 337 -4.94 -3.46 1.20
C THR A 337 -5.33 -4.37 2.36
N ALA A 338 -6.62 -4.67 2.48
CA ALA A 338 -7.19 -5.36 3.64
C ALA A 338 -6.75 -4.72 4.97
N GLY A 339 -6.52 -3.39 5.00
CA GLY A 339 -6.09 -2.66 6.19
C GLY A 339 -7.19 -2.58 7.25
N ASN A 340 -7.51 -3.70 7.90
CA ASN A 340 -8.64 -3.82 8.81
C ASN A 340 -8.34 -3.16 10.15
N SER A 341 -9.35 -2.51 10.71
CA SER A 341 -9.30 -2.03 12.09
C SER A 341 -8.08 -1.13 12.37
N ILE A 342 -7.71 -0.25 11.43
CA ILE A 342 -6.57 0.66 11.56
C ILE A 342 -7.00 2.02 12.09
N LEU A 343 -6.28 2.58 13.06
CA LEU A 343 -6.49 3.96 13.52
C LEU A 343 -5.32 4.86 13.12
N ALA A 344 -5.54 5.73 12.15
CA ALA A 344 -4.56 6.71 11.70
C ALA A 344 -4.97 8.13 12.09
N HIS A 345 -4.19 8.79 12.96
CA HIS A 345 -4.53 10.13 13.45
C HIS A 345 -3.37 11.07 13.71
N GLY A 346 -3.58 12.37 13.50
CA GLY A 346 -2.55 13.38 13.73
C GLY A 346 -1.36 13.28 12.79
N ASN A 347 -1.53 12.64 11.62
CA ASN A 347 -0.48 12.50 10.61
C ASN A 347 -0.55 13.60 9.55
N GLU A 348 0.55 13.77 8.82
CA GLU A 348 0.63 14.62 7.63
C GLU A 348 0.95 13.75 6.40
N PHE A 349 0.04 13.71 5.44
CA PHE A 349 0.18 13.01 4.15
C PHE A 349 0.18 14.04 3.02
N TYR A 350 1.34 14.32 2.43
CA TYR A 350 1.47 15.43 1.48
C TYR A 350 2.52 15.22 0.40
N ASP A 351 2.44 15.96 -0.71
CA ASP A 351 3.38 15.87 -1.84
C ASP A 351 3.56 14.43 -2.38
N ASN A 352 2.55 13.56 -2.20
CA ASN A 352 2.51 12.22 -2.81
C ASN A 352 1.79 12.29 -4.16
N ALA A 353 1.71 11.17 -4.90
CA ALA A 353 0.74 11.06 -6.00
C ALA A 353 -0.70 10.94 -5.44
N THR A 354 -0.86 10.11 -4.40
CA THR A 354 -2.11 9.97 -3.64
C THR A 354 -1.80 9.96 -2.14
N GLY A 355 -2.60 10.65 -1.34
CA GLY A 355 -2.35 10.80 0.11
C GLY A 355 -2.54 9.49 0.88
N ILE A 356 -3.77 8.99 0.89
CA ILE A 356 -4.17 7.76 1.59
C ILE A 356 -4.90 6.87 0.57
N SER A 357 -4.55 5.59 0.51
CA SER A 357 -5.30 4.56 -0.21
C SER A 357 -5.57 3.36 0.69
N THR A 358 -6.78 2.83 0.63
CA THR A 358 -7.14 1.51 1.15
C THR A 358 -7.95 0.79 0.09
N ASP A 359 -7.83 -0.53 0.05
CA ASP A 359 -8.54 -1.31 -0.93
C ASP A 359 -8.86 -2.73 -0.46
N SER A 360 -9.85 -3.30 -1.14
CA SER A 360 -10.16 -4.73 -1.15
C SER A 360 -9.76 -5.39 -2.47
N LEU A 361 -8.91 -4.76 -3.28
CA LEU A 361 -8.74 -5.10 -4.70
C LEU A 361 -7.90 -6.36 -4.90
N PHE A 362 -6.88 -6.56 -4.08
CA PHE A 362 -5.89 -7.61 -4.35
C PHE A 362 -6.19 -8.94 -3.66
N PRO A 363 -6.41 -10.03 -4.41
CA PRO A 363 -6.67 -11.37 -3.86
C PRO A 363 -5.55 -11.86 -2.92
N GLY A 364 -5.86 -12.87 -2.09
CA GLY A 364 -4.88 -13.54 -1.23
C GLY A 364 -4.52 -12.79 0.06
N HIS A 365 -4.96 -11.55 0.23
CA HIS A 365 -4.82 -10.80 1.48
C HIS A 365 -5.80 -11.34 2.55
N PRO A 366 -5.33 -11.77 3.73
CA PRO A 366 -6.23 -12.21 4.80
C PRO A 366 -7.03 -11.01 5.33
N GLY A 367 -8.29 -11.26 5.68
CA GLY A 367 -9.22 -10.26 6.20
C GLY A 367 -10.00 -9.48 5.14
N LEU A 368 -9.97 -9.88 3.87
CA LEU A 368 -10.85 -9.25 2.86
C LEU A 368 -12.34 -9.58 3.11
N PRO A 369 -13.27 -8.64 2.88
CA PRO A 369 -13.03 -7.25 2.43
C PRO A 369 -12.50 -6.35 3.54
N GLN A 370 -11.80 -5.28 3.16
CA GLN A 370 -11.24 -4.30 4.09
C GLN A 370 -12.32 -3.65 4.96
N ASP A 371 -12.09 -3.54 6.27
CA ASP A 371 -13.08 -2.95 7.20
C ASP A 371 -12.54 -2.03 8.32
N HIS A 372 -13.42 -1.19 8.87
CA HIS A 372 -13.28 -0.44 10.13
C HIS A 372 -11.97 0.36 10.29
N ALA A 373 -11.39 0.86 9.20
CA ALA A 373 -10.30 1.82 9.28
C ALA A 373 -10.83 3.22 9.59
N ARG A 374 -10.08 3.97 10.40
CA ARG A 374 -10.39 5.34 10.78
C ARG A 374 -9.21 6.27 10.55
N TRP A 375 -9.40 7.21 9.64
CA TRP A 375 -8.48 8.34 9.42
C TRP A 375 -9.08 9.59 10.04
N THR A 376 -8.54 10.01 11.19
CA THR A 376 -9.06 11.15 11.94
C THR A 376 -8.02 12.20 12.29
N ARG A 377 -8.38 13.50 12.17
CA ARG A 377 -7.49 14.62 12.55
C ARG A 377 -6.13 14.60 11.84
N ASN A 378 -6.10 14.14 10.59
CA ASN A 378 -4.92 14.21 9.73
C ASN A 378 -4.92 15.49 8.90
N LYS A 379 -3.74 15.85 8.37
CA LYS A 379 -3.61 16.80 7.26
C LYS A 379 -3.27 16.04 6.00
N ILE A 380 -4.07 16.19 4.96
CA ILE A 380 -3.98 15.43 3.72
C ILE A 380 -3.99 16.44 2.57
N TYR A 381 -2.83 16.76 2.02
CA TYR A 381 -2.75 17.94 1.15
C TYR A 381 -1.67 17.89 0.08
N SER A 382 -1.89 18.64 -1.00
CA SER A 382 -0.92 18.80 -2.09
C SER A 382 -0.42 17.47 -2.68
N ASN A 383 -1.23 16.40 -2.63
CA ASN A 383 -0.87 15.09 -3.18
C ASN A 383 -1.07 15.10 -4.70
N ASN A 384 -0.23 15.85 -5.42
CA ASN A 384 -0.34 16.10 -6.86
C ASN A 384 0.92 15.70 -7.64
N GLU A 385 1.90 15.07 -6.99
CA GLU A 385 3.16 14.71 -7.65
C GLU A 385 2.93 13.58 -8.64
N ASN A 386 3.16 13.84 -9.93
CA ASN A 386 2.98 12.85 -10.98
C ASN A 386 4.29 12.13 -11.29
N TYR A 387 4.57 11.07 -10.51
CA TYR A 387 5.78 10.27 -10.69
C TYR A 387 5.76 9.37 -11.93
N TYR A 388 4.58 9.01 -12.44
CA TYR A 388 4.44 8.23 -13.68
C TYR A 388 5.06 9.00 -14.85
N THR A 389 4.60 10.22 -15.09
CA THR A 389 5.11 11.06 -16.20
C THR A 389 6.54 11.55 -15.96
N ARG A 390 6.92 11.78 -14.70
CA ARG A 390 8.23 12.33 -14.33
C ARG A 390 9.36 11.30 -14.42
N PHE A 391 9.09 10.03 -14.10
CA PHE A 391 10.13 9.01 -13.95
C PHE A 391 9.88 7.72 -14.72
N VAL A 392 8.64 7.24 -14.81
CA VAL A 392 8.32 6.03 -15.59
C VAL A 392 8.43 6.35 -17.09
N ASP A 393 7.76 7.39 -17.56
CA ASP A 393 7.73 7.75 -18.99
C ASP A 393 9.07 8.24 -19.53
N GLN A 394 9.93 8.76 -18.65
CA GLN A 394 11.28 9.20 -18.99
C GLN A 394 12.30 8.04 -18.98
N GLY A 395 11.85 6.80 -18.73
CA GLY A 395 12.70 5.61 -18.64
C GLY A 395 13.69 5.63 -17.47
N VAL A 396 13.44 6.46 -16.44
CA VAL A 396 14.27 6.47 -15.23
C VAL A 396 14.03 5.17 -14.45
N CYS A 397 12.77 4.74 -14.35
CA CYS A 397 12.40 3.53 -13.61
C CYS A 397 12.79 2.22 -14.32
N ASP A 398 13.17 2.29 -15.60
CA ASP A 398 13.71 1.15 -16.36
C ASP A 398 15.20 0.90 -16.05
N LYS A 399 15.89 1.84 -15.40
CA LYS A 399 17.31 1.71 -15.03
C LYS A 399 17.51 0.74 -13.86
N PRO A 400 18.74 0.21 -13.67
CA PRO A 400 19.12 -0.48 -12.44
C PRO A 400 18.80 0.38 -11.21
N MET A 401 18.27 -0.22 -10.13
CA MET A 401 17.85 0.51 -8.93
C MET A 401 18.90 1.51 -8.39
N PRO A 402 20.21 1.17 -8.32
CA PRO A 402 21.24 2.11 -7.87
C PRO A 402 21.40 3.35 -8.77
N GLU A 403 20.95 3.30 -10.01
CA GLU A 403 21.08 4.37 -11.02
C GLU A 403 19.80 5.21 -11.16
N ARG A 404 18.71 4.85 -10.48
CA ARG A 404 17.43 5.58 -10.56
C ARG A 404 17.45 6.92 -9.83
N GLY A 405 18.39 7.14 -8.91
CA GLY A 405 18.53 8.41 -8.19
C GLY A 405 17.49 8.62 -7.07
N TYR A 406 17.06 7.55 -6.38
CA TYR A 406 16.10 7.64 -5.27
C TYR A 406 16.49 8.66 -4.19
N MET A 407 17.78 8.80 -3.91
CA MET A 407 18.26 9.76 -2.91
C MET A 407 18.16 11.22 -3.36
N ASP A 408 17.99 11.45 -4.65
CA ASP A 408 17.81 12.76 -5.28
C ASP A 408 16.32 13.08 -5.57
N GLY A 409 15.40 12.21 -5.10
CA GLY A 409 13.95 12.43 -5.17
C GLY A 409 13.21 11.63 -6.24
N THR A 410 13.86 10.65 -6.87
CA THR A 410 13.14 9.73 -7.76
C THR A 410 12.19 8.84 -6.99
N VAL A 411 11.00 8.63 -7.54
CA VAL A 411 9.97 7.70 -7.09
C VAL A 411 9.53 6.90 -8.31
N CYS A 412 9.42 5.58 -8.18
CA CYS A 412 9.03 4.71 -9.29
C CYS A 412 7.75 3.95 -8.96
N PRO A 413 6.57 4.52 -9.27
CA PRO A 413 5.26 3.94 -8.97
C PRO A 413 5.14 2.48 -9.38
N VAL A 414 4.87 1.61 -8.40
CA VAL A 414 4.58 0.20 -8.65
C VAL A 414 3.07 -0.08 -8.67
N VAL A 415 2.26 0.73 -7.99
CA VAL A 415 0.79 0.53 -7.88
C VAL A 415 -0.02 1.56 -8.67
N PRO A 416 -1.22 1.20 -9.18
CA PRO A 416 -2.13 2.14 -9.86
C PRO A 416 -2.89 3.03 -8.89
N VAL A 417 -2.58 4.32 -8.86
CA VAL A 417 -3.31 5.29 -8.02
C VAL A 417 -3.63 6.60 -8.74
N PRO A 418 -4.78 7.23 -8.44
CA PRO A 418 -5.20 8.47 -9.07
C PRO A 418 -4.42 9.67 -8.53
N VAL A 419 -3.49 10.19 -9.35
CA VAL A 419 -2.71 11.39 -9.06
C VAL A 419 -3.63 12.55 -8.71
N GLY A 420 -3.34 13.29 -7.64
CA GLY A 420 -4.15 14.42 -7.20
C GLY A 420 -5.23 14.08 -6.18
N THR A 421 -5.20 12.89 -5.59
CA THR A 421 -6.25 12.40 -4.69
C THR A 421 -5.80 12.42 -3.24
N GLY A 422 -6.62 12.99 -2.35
CA GLY A 422 -6.35 13.00 -0.91
C GLY A 422 -6.54 11.63 -0.27
N VAL A 423 -7.75 11.08 -0.35
CA VAL A 423 -8.12 9.77 0.21
C VAL A 423 -8.80 8.92 -0.87
N LEU A 424 -8.35 7.68 -1.04
CA LEU A 424 -8.95 6.66 -1.90
C LEU A 424 -9.44 5.48 -1.04
N ILE A 425 -10.73 5.14 -1.16
CA ILE A 425 -11.34 3.96 -0.55
C ILE A 425 -11.91 3.08 -1.67
N ALA A 426 -11.19 2.02 -2.02
CA ALA A 426 -11.57 1.09 -3.07
C ALA A 426 -12.13 -0.21 -2.48
N GLY A 427 -13.43 -0.28 -2.23
CA GLY A 427 -14.06 -1.49 -1.72
C GLY A 427 -13.94 -1.70 -0.21
N GLY A 428 -13.75 -0.65 0.57
CA GLY A 428 -13.67 -0.72 2.03
C GLY A 428 -15.03 -0.59 2.73
N ASN A 429 -15.22 -1.19 3.89
CA ASN A 429 -16.46 -1.16 4.66
C ASN A 429 -16.30 -0.49 6.03
N PHE A 430 -17.36 0.14 6.53
CA PHE A 430 -17.41 0.73 7.88
C PHE A 430 -16.25 1.71 8.18
N ASN A 431 -15.63 2.29 7.15
CA ASN A 431 -14.51 3.19 7.32
C ASN A 431 -14.97 4.58 7.74
N SER A 432 -14.11 5.28 8.47
CA SER A 432 -14.32 6.65 8.92
C SER A 432 -13.25 7.57 8.36
N THR A 433 -13.64 8.54 7.54
CA THR A 433 -12.80 9.68 7.17
C THR A 433 -13.33 10.91 7.90
N ASP A 434 -12.76 11.25 9.06
CA ASP A 434 -13.38 12.24 9.95
C ASP A 434 -12.45 13.32 10.51
N HIS A 435 -12.96 14.55 10.64
CA HIS A 435 -12.22 15.67 11.26
C HIS A 435 -10.83 15.95 10.65
N ASN A 436 -10.63 15.64 9.37
CA ASN A 436 -9.36 15.89 8.68
C ASN A 436 -9.34 17.29 8.05
N TRP A 437 -8.14 17.81 7.80
CA TRP A 437 -7.92 18.90 6.85
C TRP A 437 -7.50 18.29 5.52
N ILE A 438 -8.35 18.41 4.50
CA ILE A 438 -8.13 17.82 3.17
C ILE A 438 -8.15 18.96 2.15
N TYR A 439 -7.00 19.37 1.64
CA TYR A 439 -6.90 20.60 0.83
C TYR A 439 -5.81 20.52 -0.24
N ASP A 440 -5.92 21.32 -1.30
CA ASP A 440 -4.95 21.36 -2.41
C ASP A 440 -4.71 20.01 -3.10
N ASN A 441 -5.66 19.07 -3.06
CA ASN A 441 -5.61 17.83 -3.84
C ASN A 441 -6.40 18.06 -5.14
N TRP A 442 -5.70 18.13 -6.28
CA TRP A 442 -6.22 18.75 -7.50
C TRP A 442 -7.22 17.88 -8.28
N ARG A 443 -7.27 16.58 -8.01
CA ARG A 443 -8.28 15.68 -8.57
C ARG A 443 -9.47 15.56 -7.62
N ASN A 444 -9.28 14.89 -6.49
CA ASN A 444 -10.33 14.58 -5.53
C ASN A 444 -9.84 14.83 -4.09
N GLY A 445 -10.68 15.43 -3.25
CA GLY A 445 -10.47 15.43 -1.80
C GLY A 445 -10.54 14.01 -1.28
N THR A 446 -11.66 13.33 -1.50
CA THR A 446 -11.80 11.88 -1.32
C THR A 446 -12.42 11.21 -2.55
N MET A 447 -12.08 9.95 -2.78
CA MET A 447 -12.60 9.10 -3.84
C MET A 447 -13.01 7.75 -3.23
N GLN A 448 -14.25 7.32 -3.45
CA GLN A 448 -14.76 6.04 -2.97
C GLN A 448 -15.48 5.28 -4.10
N PHE A 449 -15.19 4.00 -4.26
CA PHE A 449 -15.95 3.12 -5.18
C PHE A 449 -15.97 1.67 -4.72
N TRP A 450 -16.95 0.92 -5.21
CA TRP A 450 -17.14 -0.51 -5.03
C TRP A 450 -16.12 -1.35 -5.80
N VAL A 451 -15.72 -2.46 -5.20
CA VAL A 451 -14.86 -3.47 -5.84
C VAL A 451 -15.65 -4.79 -5.94
N PRO A 452 -15.96 -5.27 -7.16
CA PRO A 452 -16.66 -6.54 -7.37
C PRO A 452 -15.88 -7.74 -6.84
N ALA A 453 -16.59 -8.72 -6.29
CA ALA A 453 -16.01 -9.98 -5.82
C ALA A 453 -15.11 -10.68 -6.86
N PRO A 454 -15.49 -10.78 -8.17
CA PRO A 454 -14.63 -11.42 -9.16
C PRO A 454 -13.24 -10.79 -9.36
N LEU A 455 -13.07 -9.48 -9.12
CA LEU A 455 -11.74 -8.85 -9.21
C LEU A 455 -10.82 -9.26 -8.05
N ARG A 456 -11.42 -9.77 -6.97
CA ARG A 456 -10.77 -10.23 -5.74
C ARG A 456 -10.60 -11.76 -5.70
N ASP A 457 -10.77 -12.42 -6.84
CA ASP A 457 -10.81 -13.89 -6.98
C ASP A 457 -11.89 -14.56 -6.11
N GLU A 458 -13.00 -13.86 -5.89
CA GLU A 458 -14.16 -14.34 -5.14
C GLU A 458 -15.37 -14.49 -6.08
N PHE A 459 -15.85 -15.73 -6.21
CA PHE A 459 -16.90 -16.08 -7.17
C PHE A 459 -18.24 -16.43 -6.51
N ASP A 460 -18.36 -16.35 -5.18
CA ASP A 460 -19.65 -16.44 -4.50
C ASP A 460 -20.54 -15.25 -4.93
N PRO A 461 -21.67 -15.48 -5.62
CA PRO A 461 -22.54 -14.41 -6.07
C PRO A 461 -23.13 -13.57 -4.93
N SER A 462 -23.21 -14.11 -3.71
CA SER A 462 -23.67 -13.38 -2.53
C SER A 462 -22.71 -12.27 -2.10
N LYS A 463 -21.44 -12.37 -2.50
CA LYS A 463 -20.39 -11.39 -2.22
C LYS A 463 -20.25 -10.32 -3.29
N LEU A 464 -21.06 -10.33 -4.35
CA LEU A 464 -20.91 -9.39 -5.45
C LEU A 464 -20.92 -7.92 -4.95
N TYR A 465 -21.73 -7.59 -3.94
CA TYR A 465 -21.89 -6.23 -3.42
C TYR A 465 -21.49 -6.09 -1.95
N ASP A 466 -20.55 -6.93 -1.48
CA ASP A 466 -20.10 -6.96 -0.09
C ASP A 466 -19.06 -5.89 0.28
N THR A 467 -18.72 -4.99 -0.66
CA THR A 467 -17.75 -3.91 -0.46
C THR A 467 -18.36 -2.51 -0.60
N SER A 468 -17.65 -1.50 -0.09
CA SER A 468 -18.03 -0.08 -0.16
C SER A 468 -19.35 0.24 0.54
N ASN A 469 -19.56 -0.37 1.70
CA ASN A 469 -20.76 -0.20 2.52
C ASN A 469 -20.42 0.46 3.87
N TYR A 470 -21.36 1.25 4.39
CA TYR A 470 -21.37 1.84 5.74
C TYR A 470 -20.20 2.78 6.04
N ASN A 471 -19.53 3.31 5.02
CA ASN A 471 -18.47 4.30 5.18
C ASN A 471 -19.06 5.66 5.57
N ARG A 472 -18.34 6.39 6.41
CA ARG A 472 -18.75 7.73 6.85
C ARG A 472 -17.64 8.74 6.60
N SER A 473 -18.01 9.84 5.96
CA SER A 473 -17.16 11.01 5.79
C SER A 473 -17.77 12.18 6.53
N PHE A 474 -17.16 12.63 7.64
CA PHE A 474 -17.80 13.67 8.44
C PHE A 474 -16.86 14.64 9.16
N GLY A 475 -17.34 15.87 9.32
CA GLY A 475 -16.61 16.91 10.06
C GLY A 475 -15.29 17.35 9.40
N ASN A 476 -15.04 17.00 8.14
CA ASN A 476 -13.81 17.34 7.44
C ASN A 476 -13.79 18.82 7.02
N LYS A 477 -12.59 19.39 6.96
CA LYS A 477 -12.31 20.72 6.40
C LYS A 477 -11.77 20.55 4.99
N MET A 478 -12.66 20.69 4.01
CA MET A 478 -12.38 20.47 2.60
C MET A 478 -11.91 21.76 1.92
N GLY A 479 -10.75 21.73 1.29
CA GLY A 479 -10.14 22.86 0.61
C GLY A 479 -9.70 24.00 1.54
N ILE A 480 -9.62 23.76 2.86
CA ILE A 480 -9.29 24.79 3.86
C ILE A 480 -8.06 24.34 4.66
N THR A 481 -7.05 25.20 4.72
CA THR A 481 -5.85 24.97 5.54
C THR A 481 -6.13 25.12 7.04
N PRO A 482 -5.29 24.59 7.94
CA PRO A 482 -5.42 24.82 9.38
C PRO A 482 -5.42 26.30 9.80
N SER A 483 -4.82 27.18 9.01
CA SER A 483 -4.83 28.64 9.23
C SER A 483 -6.10 29.34 8.70
N GLY A 484 -7.01 28.61 8.06
CA GLY A 484 -8.24 29.15 7.46
C GLY A 484 -8.08 29.71 6.05
N ALA A 485 -6.90 29.59 5.44
CA ALA A 485 -6.70 29.97 4.04
C ALA A 485 -7.34 28.93 3.11
N GLU A 486 -7.96 29.40 2.03
CA GLU A 486 -8.56 28.58 0.99
C GLU A 486 -7.49 28.01 0.06
N LYS A 487 -7.57 26.70 -0.16
CA LYS A 487 -6.72 25.86 -0.99
C LYS A 487 -7.57 24.73 -1.55
N HIS A 488 -8.35 25.05 -2.57
CA HIS A 488 -9.40 24.17 -3.10
C HIS A 488 -8.87 22.77 -3.47
N ASN A 489 -9.69 21.76 -3.24
CA ASN A 489 -9.57 20.50 -3.96
C ASN A 489 -10.19 20.64 -5.36
N GLY A 490 -9.96 19.65 -6.24
CA GLY A 490 -10.67 19.56 -7.53
C GLY A 490 -12.18 19.41 -7.31
N VAL A 491 -12.60 18.23 -6.87
CA VAL A 491 -13.90 17.98 -6.22
C VAL A 491 -13.66 17.52 -4.78
N ASP A 492 -14.52 17.90 -3.84
CA ASP A 492 -14.33 17.48 -2.44
C ASP A 492 -14.63 15.98 -2.26
N PHE A 493 -15.73 15.49 -2.85
CA PHE A 493 -16.18 14.11 -2.75
C PHE A 493 -16.46 13.49 -4.12
N TRP A 494 -15.70 12.46 -4.48
CA TRP A 494 -15.99 11.60 -5.62
C TRP A 494 -16.51 10.24 -5.12
N TRP A 495 -17.65 9.81 -5.64
CA TRP A 495 -18.29 8.53 -5.35
C TRP A 495 -18.89 7.93 -6.62
N ASP A 496 -18.88 6.60 -6.72
CA ASP A 496 -19.51 5.80 -7.79
C ASP A 496 -21.04 5.68 -7.65
N ASP A 497 -21.61 6.31 -6.62
CA ASP A 497 -23.01 6.21 -6.20
C ASP A 497 -23.41 4.83 -5.63
N GLN A 498 -22.48 3.86 -5.51
CA GLN A 498 -22.80 2.51 -5.05
C GLN A 498 -22.59 2.32 -3.54
N GLY A 499 -23.46 1.51 -2.94
CA GLY A 499 -23.27 0.93 -1.62
C GLY A 499 -24.45 1.20 -0.69
N LEU A 500 -24.46 0.48 0.42
CA LEU A 500 -25.44 0.60 1.50
C LEU A 500 -24.85 1.38 2.66
N GLY A 501 -25.59 2.33 3.23
CA GLY A 501 -25.21 2.99 4.48
C GLY A 501 -24.08 3.99 4.42
N ASN A 502 -23.58 4.34 3.22
CA ASN A 502 -22.60 5.41 3.10
C ASN A 502 -23.26 6.76 3.35
N CYS A 503 -22.57 7.67 4.04
CA CYS A 503 -23.11 9.00 4.32
C CYS A 503 -22.01 10.05 4.52
N TRP A 504 -22.37 11.30 4.20
CA TRP A 504 -21.51 12.47 4.26
C TRP A 504 -22.20 13.57 5.08
N GLU A 505 -21.64 13.94 6.23
CA GLU A 505 -22.28 14.87 7.17
C GLU A 505 -21.30 15.88 7.75
N ASP A 506 -21.75 17.09 8.07
CA ASP A 506 -20.97 18.12 8.79
C ASP A 506 -19.62 18.51 8.15
N ASN A 507 -19.39 18.18 6.88
CA ASN A 507 -18.21 18.59 6.14
C ASN A 507 -18.36 20.06 5.73
N THR A 508 -17.30 20.84 5.87
CA THR A 508 -17.26 22.24 5.42
C THR A 508 -16.31 22.38 4.24
N SER A 509 -16.64 23.23 3.28
CA SER A 509 -15.80 23.46 2.10
C SER A 509 -15.37 24.91 1.95
N SER A 510 -14.18 25.11 1.38
CA SER A 510 -13.72 26.38 0.83
C SER A 510 -14.66 26.98 -0.24
N ARG A 511 -15.61 26.19 -0.77
CA ARG A 511 -16.62 26.66 -1.74
C ARG A 511 -17.97 26.98 -1.08
N GLY A 512 -18.03 27.06 0.24
CA GLY A 512 -19.26 27.20 1.02
C GLY A 512 -19.85 25.83 1.33
N GLU A 513 -20.45 25.20 0.33
CA GLU A 513 -20.92 23.81 0.41
C GLU A 513 -19.91 22.84 -0.19
N PRO A 514 -19.79 21.59 0.32
CA PRO A 514 -18.97 20.57 -0.30
C PRO A 514 -19.36 20.33 -1.76
N THR A 515 -18.35 20.18 -2.61
CA THR A 515 -18.54 19.80 -4.01
C THR A 515 -18.47 18.30 -4.18
N ASP A 516 -19.32 17.74 -5.04
CA ASP A 516 -19.36 16.31 -5.29
C ASP A 516 -19.73 15.97 -6.74
N ASN A 517 -19.63 14.69 -7.07
CA ASN A 517 -20.08 14.14 -8.35
C ASN A 517 -21.37 13.30 -8.21
N PHE A 518 -22.11 13.42 -7.10
CA PHE A 518 -23.18 12.49 -6.76
C PHE A 518 -24.35 12.67 -7.71
N VAL A 519 -24.89 11.56 -8.22
CA VAL A 519 -26.09 11.54 -9.06
C VAL A 519 -27.31 11.15 -8.24
N VAL A 520 -27.09 10.48 -7.11
CA VAL A 520 -28.12 10.13 -6.14
C VAL A 520 -27.82 10.78 -4.79
N ASP A 521 -28.88 11.17 -4.09
CA ASP A 521 -28.76 11.63 -2.71
C ASP A 521 -28.45 10.41 -1.82
N PRO A 522 -27.29 10.36 -1.13
CA PRO A 522 -27.00 9.28 -0.20
C PRO A 522 -27.91 9.30 1.02
N GLY A 523 -28.53 10.44 1.36
CA GLY A 523 -29.31 10.60 2.59
C GLY A 523 -28.43 10.63 3.86
N PRO A 524 -29.03 11.01 5.01
CA PRO A 524 -28.29 11.13 6.26
C PRO A 524 -27.95 9.77 6.86
N CYS A 525 -26.89 9.72 7.67
CA CYS A 525 -26.46 8.53 8.40
C CYS A 525 -27.57 7.99 9.32
N ALA A 526 -28.35 8.91 9.93
CA ALA A 526 -29.45 8.56 10.84
C ALA A 526 -30.60 7.80 10.16
N ASP A 527 -30.80 8.03 8.86
CA ASP A 527 -31.82 7.33 8.06
C ASP A 527 -31.24 6.11 7.33
N GLY A 528 -30.01 5.71 7.67
CA GLY A 528 -29.34 4.54 7.13
C GLY A 528 -28.59 4.78 5.83
N GLY A 529 -28.29 6.03 5.46
CA GLY A 529 -27.40 6.40 4.35
C GLY A 529 -27.79 5.83 2.99
N SER A 530 -26.78 5.67 2.12
CA SER A 530 -26.94 5.28 0.72
C SER A 530 -27.67 3.95 0.56
N ARG A 531 -28.37 3.75 -0.57
CA ARG A 531 -29.18 2.54 -0.81
C ARG A 531 -29.08 1.97 -2.22
N LEU A 532 -28.12 2.43 -3.02
CA LEU A 532 -28.04 2.08 -4.43
C LEU A 532 -27.11 0.87 -4.64
N VAL A 533 -27.70 -0.24 -5.08
CA VAL A 533 -26.99 -1.47 -5.49
C VAL A 533 -27.79 -2.15 -6.61
N PRO A 534 -27.21 -2.44 -7.79
CA PRO A 534 -25.89 -1.99 -8.25
C PRO A 534 -25.85 -0.47 -8.52
N GLY A 535 -24.64 0.08 -8.56
CA GLY A 535 -24.34 1.48 -8.85
C GLY A 535 -24.45 1.84 -10.33
N ILE A 536 -23.90 3.01 -10.68
CA ILE A 536 -23.96 3.57 -12.03
C ILE A 536 -22.76 3.09 -12.85
N ALA A 537 -22.98 2.10 -13.71
CA ALA A 537 -21.93 1.45 -14.52
C ALA A 537 -21.01 2.40 -15.31
N ALA A 538 -21.49 3.59 -15.69
CA ALA A 538 -20.68 4.59 -16.40
C ALA A 538 -19.54 5.17 -15.53
N LYS A 539 -19.68 5.16 -14.20
CA LYS A 539 -18.62 5.60 -13.26
C LYS A 539 -17.58 4.52 -12.98
N ASP A 540 -17.94 3.25 -13.19
CA ASP A 540 -17.09 2.09 -12.87
C ASP A 540 -16.07 1.75 -13.97
N ALA A 541 -16.35 2.12 -15.22
CA ALA A 541 -15.60 1.66 -16.40
C ALA A 541 -14.11 2.06 -16.40
N GLY A 542 -13.78 3.30 -15.99
CA GLY A 542 -12.40 3.80 -16.01
C GLY A 542 -11.50 3.13 -14.96
N PHE A 543 -12.05 2.71 -13.82
CA PHE A 543 -11.28 2.07 -12.75
C PHE A 543 -10.76 0.69 -13.17
N LEU A 544 -11.58 -0.12 -13.86
CA LEU A 544 -11.21 -1.46 -14.30
C LEU A 544 -10.02 -1.46 -15.27
N SER A 545 -9.89 -0.40 -16.07
CA SER A 545 -8.73 -0.23 -16.92
C SER A 545 -7.50 0.17 -16.08
N CYS A 546 -7.66 1.15 -15.19
CA CYS A 546 -6.57 1.60 -14.33
C CYS A 546 -5.96 0.50 -13.45
N SER A 547 -6.77 -0.46 -12.99
CA SER A 547 -6.27 -1.60 -12.18
C SER A 547 -5.32 -2.54 -12.93
N GLN A 548 -5.21 -2.41 -14.26
CA GLN A 548 -4.33 -3.23 -15.10
C GLN A 548 -2.93 -2.63 -15.26
N TYR A 549 -2.60 -1.57 -14.52
CA TYR A 549 -1.28 -0.95 -14.58
C TYR A 549 -0.15 -1.95 -14.38
N ASP A 550 0.80 -1.93 -15.31
CA ASP A 550 2.07 -2.62 -15.21
C ASP A 550 3.18 -1.67 -15.66
N ARG A 551 4.04 -1.29 -14.71
CA ARG A 551 5.21 -0.43 -14.94
C ARG A 551 6.12 -0.96 -16.05
N ALA A 552 6.28 -2.28 -16.15
CA ALA A 552 7.21 -2.92 -17.07
C ALA A 552 6.66 -3.02 -18.49
N ASP A 553 5.34 -3.13 -18.65
CA ASP A 553 4.72 -3.30 -19.95
C ASP A 553 4.57 -1.95 -20.70
N PRO A 554 4.99 -1.83 -21.97
CA PRO A 554 4.84 -0.60 -22.76
C PRO A 554 3.40 -0.14 -22.99
N THR A 555 2.45 -1.07 -23.02
CA THR A 555 1.01 -0.80 -23.18
C THR A 555 0.39 -0.52 -21.82
N TRP A 556 0.63 -1.40 -20.86
CA TRP A 556 -0.05 -1.35 -19.56
C TRP A 556 0.57 -0.39 -18.55
N ARG A 557 1.71 0.24 -18.86
CA ARG A 557 2.17 1.44 -18.12
C ARG A 557 1.22 2.63 -18.26
N HIS A 558 0.41 2.65 -19.34
CA HIS A 558 -0.70 3.57 -19.57
C HIS A 558 -1.91 2.81 -20.11
N PRO A 559 -2.67 2.11 -19.24
CA PRO A 559 -3.84 1.37 -19.66
C PRO A 559 -4.80 2.28 -20.43
N PRO A 560 -5.30 1.85 -21.61
CA PRO A 560 -6.22 2.65 -22.40
C PRO A 560 -7.45 3.07 -21.60
N GLU A 561 -7.93 4.31 -21.73
CA GLU A 561 -9.09 4.83 -20.99
C GLU A 561 -8.86 5.01 -19.47
N CYS A 562 -7.63 4.85 -18.98
CA CYS A 562 -7.26 5.20 -17.61
C CYS A 562 -6.73 6.64 -17.51
N GLU A 563 -7.45 7.51 -16.80
CA GLU A 563 -7.02 8.90 -16.56
C GLU A 563 -6.29 9.10 -15.23
N TRP A 564 -6.08 8.04 -14.43
CA TRP A 564 -5.49 8.16 -13.07
C TRP A 564 -4.05 8.69 -13.08
N PHE A 565 -3.30 8.44 -14.15
CA PHE A 565 -1.89 8.81 -14.28
C PHE A 565 -1.68 10.17 -14.93
N ASP A 566 -2.76 10.85 -15.33
CA ASP A 566 -2.71 12.21 -15.82
C ASP A 566 -2.56 13.20 -14.67
N SER A 567 -1.81 14.28 -14.93
CA SER A 567 -1.73 15.41 -14.00
C SER A 567 -3.04 16.18 -14.02
N PRO A 568 -3.80 16.22 -12.91
CA PRO A 568 -5.00 17.04 -12.83
C PRO A 568 -4.65 18.53 -12.91
N SER A 569 -5.59 19.33 -13.41
CA SER A 569 -5.44 20.78 -13.42
C SER A 569 -5.57 21.34 -12.01
N LYS A 570 -4.73 22.32 -11.69
CA LYS A 570 -4.86 23.05 -10.42
C LYS A 570 -6.23 23.73 -10.34
N PRO A 571 -7.01 23.51 -9.26
CA PRO A 571 -8.30 24.14 -9.09
C PRO A 571 -8.21 25.66 -9.04
N THR A 572 -9.14 26.34 -9.69
CA THR A 572 -9.33 27.78 -9.67
C THR A 572 -10.41 28.18 -8.66
N ASP A 573 -10.50 29.49 -8.37
CA ASP A 573 -11.55 30.06 -7.51
C ASP A 573 -12.95 29.79 -8.10
N GLU A 574 -13.08 29.73 -9.43
CA GLU A 574 -14.28 29.24 -10.10
C GLU A 574 -14.45 27.72 -9.89
N ALA A 575 -15.62 27.29 -9.43
CA ALA A 575 -15.94 25.88 -9.30
C ALA A 575 -15.99 25.25 -10.70
N ALA A 576 -15.21 24.19 -10.93
CA ALA A 576 -15.38 23.38 -12.11
C ALA A 576 -16.81 22.84 -12.12
N SER A 577 -17.60 23.16 -13.15
CA SER A 577 -18.86 22.47 -13.37
C SER A 577 -18.54 20.99 -13.63
N PRO A 578 -19.22 20.02 -12.97
CA PRO A 578 -19.04 18.63 -13.34
C PRO A 578 -19.37 18.53 -14.84
N LEU A 579 -18.39 18.10 -15.63
CA LEU A 579 -18.62 17.85 -17.05
C LEU A 579 -19.79 16.86 -17.14
N PRO A 580 -20.90 17.18 -17.83
CA PRO A 580 -21.91 16.19 -18.10
C PRO A 580 -21.24 15.06 -18.88
N LEU A 581 -21.52 13.80 -18.51
CA LEU A 581 -21.14 12.61 -19.26
C LEU A 581 -21.26 12.91 -20.76
N ALA A 582 -20.13 13.02 -21.45
CA ALA A 582 -20.13 13.31 -22.87
C ALA A 582 -20.77 12.12 -23.58
N ALA A 583 -21.93 12.33 -24.18
CA ALA A 583 -22.49 11.37 -25.12
C ALA A 583 -21.47 11.16 -26.25
N PRO A 584 -21.28 9.93 -26.75
CA PRO A 584 -20.29 9.66 -27.78
C PRO A 584 -20.58 10.54 -29.00
N VAL A 585 -19.62 11.39 -29.34
CA VAL A 585 -19.65 12.23 -30.54
C VAL A 585 -19.49 11.29 -31.73
N SER A 586 -20.56 11.15 -32.52
CA SER A 586 -20.45 10.52 -33.83
C SER A 586 -19.93 11.57 -34.81
N ASP A 587 -18.65 11.47 -35.16
CA ASP A 587 -18.06 12.30 -36.21
C ASP A 587 -18.72 11.99 -37.55
N GLY A 588 -19.56 12.93 -38.00
CA GLY A 588 -20.14 12.96 -39.33
C GLY A 588 -19.50 14.04 -40.17
N THR A 589 -18.53 13.70 -41.01
CA THR A 589 -18.20 14.41 -42.26
C THR A 589 -17.79 13.37 -43.32
N ALA A 590 -18.67 12.98 -44.24
CA ALA A 590 -19.11 13.65 -45.47
C ALA A 590 -18.36 13.12 -46.70
N THR A 591 -19.05 12.42 -47.62
CA THR A 591 -18.81 12.50 -49.08
C THR A 591 -20.04 12.09 -49.89
N SER A 592 -20.52 13.05 -50.69
CA SER A 592 -21.26 13.04 -51.97
C SER A 592 -21.95 11.76 -52.51
N GLY A 593 -23.22 11.92 -52.93
CA GLY A 593 -23.83 11.14 -54.02
C GLY A 593 -25.37 11.13 -54.00
N ALA A 594 -26.02 11.80 -54.95
CA ALA A 594 -27.47 11.68 -55.23
C ALA A 594 -27.75 10.55 -56.24
N PRO A 595 -29.02 10.28 -56.61
CA PRO A 595 -30.13 9.69 -55.85
C PRO A 595 -30.53 8.32 -56.46
N PHE A 596 -31.27 7.42 -55.76
CA PHE A 596 -32.32 6.55 -56.34
C PHE A 596 -32.95 5.58 -55.32
N ASP A 597 -34.27 5.54 -55.40
CA ASP A 597 -35.31 4.56 -55.02
C ASP A 597 -35.08 3.43 -53.99
N GLY A 598 -36.04 3.39 -53.05
CA GLY A 598 -37.04 2.30 -53.07
C GLY A 598 -36.68 1.02 -52.33
N THR A 599 -37.32 0.85 -51.16
CA THR A 599 -37.57 -0.41 -50.44
C THR A 599 -36.35 -1.21 -49.97
N HIS A 600 -36.15 -1.32 -48.65
CA HIS A 600 -35.99 -2.62 -47.97
C HIS A 600 -36.13 -2.46 -46.45
N LEU A 601 -36.96 -3.33 -45.87
CA LEU A 601 -37.24 -3.46 -44.44
C LEU A 601 -35.99 -3.86 -43.63
N LEU A 602 -36.02 -3.48 -42.35
CA LEU A 602 -35.13 -3.91 -41.27
C LEU A 602 -34.62 -5.35 -41.41
N THR A 603 -33.30 -5.50 -41.47
CA THR A 603 -32.57 -6.69 -41.04
C THR A 603 -31.29 -6.24 -40.32
N ILE A 604 -31.36 -6.09 -38.99
CA ILE A 604 -30.16 -6.04 -38.14
C ILE A 604 -29.80 -7.50 -37.84
N GLY A 605 -28.89 -8.04 -38.64
CA GLY A 605 -28.30 -9.35 -38.45
C GLY A 605 -26.92 -9.24 -37.81
N LEU A 606 -26.79 -9.87 -36.63
CA LEU A 606 -25.64 -10.64 -36.15
C LEU A 606 -24.26 -10.33 -36.76
N GLY A 607 -23.43 -9.67 -35.96
CA GLY A 607 -21.97 -9.63 -36.08
C GLY A 607 -21.29 -10.02 -34.77
N VAL A 608 -21.67 -11.17 -34.21
CA VAL A 608 -20.92 -11.90 -33.17
C VAL A 608 -20.64 -13.27 -33.76
N ILE A 609 -19.44 -13.80 -33.51
CA ILE A 609 -18.80 -15.03 -34.05
C ILE A 609 -17.72 -14.72 -35.09
N ALA A 610 -16.53 -14.35 -34.60
CA ALA A 610 -15.24 -14.71 -35.22
C ALA A 610 -14.06 -14.39 -34.28
N LEU A 611 -14.01 -14.97 -33.07
CA LEU A 611 -12.76 -15.06 -32.27
C LEU A 611 -12.80 -16.22 -31.25
N GLY A 612 -13.57 -17.27 -31.56
CA GLY A 612 -13.70 -18.49 -30.74
C GLY A 612 -12.90 -19.69 -31.26
N GLY A 613 -11.77 -19.46 -31.93
CA GLY A 613 -11.07 -20.54 -32.64
C GLY A 613 -9.56 -20.38 -32.72
N LEU A 614 -8.87 -20.26 -31.59
CA LEU A 614 -7.41 -20.47 -31.54
C LEU A 614 -6.81 -20.86 -30.17
N VAL A 615 -7.63 -21.23 -29.16
CA VAL A 615 -7.13 -21.58 -27.81
C VAL A 615 -7.11 -23.10 -27.52
N LEU A 616 -7.59 -23.95 -28.43
CA LEU A 616 -7.63 -25.42 -28.22
C LEU A 616 -6.54 -26.21 -28.94
N GLY A 617 -5.32 -25.64 -29.04
CA GLY A 617 -4.24 -26.21 -29.85
C GLY A 617 -2.84 -26.20 -29.24
N ARG A 618 -2.66 -26.20 -27.91
CA ARG A 618 -1.30 -26.31 -27.31
C ARG A 618 -1.15 -27.20 -26.08
N ARG A 619 -2.16 -28.00 -25.71
CA ARG A 619 -1.96 -29.13 -24.77
C ARG A 619 -1.73 -30.43 -25.55
N ARG A 620 -0.57 -30.57 -26.17
CA ARG A 620 0.12 -31.85 -26.46
C ARG A 620 1.48 -31.58 -27.11
N ALA A 621 2.51 -32.21 -26.54
CA ALA A 621 3.92 -32.28 -26.91
C ALA A 621 4.84 -31.21 -26.30
N GLY A 622 5.78 -31.67 -25.47
CA GLY A 622 6.83 -30.91 -24.80
C GLY A 622 6.90 -31.27 -23.34
#